data_AF-A0A2N1D902-F1
#
_entry.id   AF-A0A2N1D902-F1
#
_cell.length_a   1.000
_cell.length_b   1.000
_cell.length_c   1.000
_cell.angle_alpha   90.00
_cell.angle_beta   90.00
_cell.angle_gamma   90.00
#
_symmetry.space_group_name_H-M   'P 1'
#
loop_
_entity.id
_entity.type
_entity.pdbx_description
1 polymer ?
#
loop_
_entity_poly.entity_id
_entity_poly.type
_entity_poly.pdbx_seq_one_letter_code
_entity_poly.pdbx_strand_id
1 'polypeptide(L)' 'MQLDTKGNIWLGSNSGLIKFSSQNHQIQKFDQEQGLANSEFNSDTSLTLLDGRMVYGSPKGLIFFDPLKIKIMRPLSSPR' A
#
# COMPACT_ATOMS: atom_id res chain seq x y z
N MET A 1 9.76 1.66 4.30
CA MET A 1 9.30 0.26 4.11
C MET A 1 8.84 -0.31 5.44
N GLN A 2 7.72 -1.03 5.49
CA GLN A 2 7.15 -1.60 6.73
C GLN A 2 6.69 -3.04 6.52
N LEU A 3 6.70 -3.85 7.58
CA LEU A 3 6.12 -5.19 7.61
C LEU A 3 4.73 -5.14 8.26
N ASP A 4 3.76 -5.85 7.68
CA ASP A 4 2.48 -6.09 8.34
C ASP A 4 2.51 -7.36 9.21
N THR A 5 1.45 -7.59 9.98
CA THR A 5 1.34 -8.76 10.88
C THR A 5 1.20 -10.11 10.16
N LYS A 6 0.98 -10.10 8.84
CA LYS A 6 1.01 -11.31 7.98
C LYS A 6 2.35 -11.49 7.27
N GLY A 7 3.35 -10.65 7.58
CA GLY A 7 4.68 -10.69 6.98
C GLY A 7 4.75 -10.13 5.57
N ASN A 8 3.71 -9.44 5.08
CA ASN A 8 3.82 -8.74 3.80
C ASN A 8 4.64 -7.47 3.97
N ILE A 9 5.38 -7.12 2.92
CA ILE A 9 6.20 -5.91 2.89
C ILE A 9 5.42 -4.81 2.18
N TRP A 10 5.41 -3.62 2.78
CA TRP A 10 4.78 -2.43 2.24
C TRP A 10 5.82 -1.33 1.98
N LEU A 11 5.80 -0.78 0.79
CA LEU A 11 6.74 0.24 0.33
C LEU A 11 5.95 1.42 -0.26
N GLY A 12 6.19 2.62 0.28
CA GLY A 12 5.74 3.85 -0.36
C GLY A 12 6.68 4.20 -1.50
N SER A 13 6.13 4.63 -2.63
CA SER A 13 6.89 5.13 -3.77
C SER A 13 6.29 6.43 -4.30
N ASN A 14 7.02 7.12 -5.16
CA ASN A 14 6.54 8.27 -5.92
C ASN A 14 5.42 7.93 -6.92
N SER A 15 5.07 6.65 -7.10
CA SER A 15 4.04 6.21 -8.03
C SER A 15 2.92 5.40 -7.37
N GLY A 16 2.91 5.32 -6.04
CA GLY A 16 1.87 4.67 -5.27
C GLY A 16 2.44 3.82 -4.15
N LEU A 17 1.59 2.96 -3.60
CA LEU A 17 1.93 2.04 -2.54
C LEU A 17 2.16 0.65 -3.14
N ILE A 18 3.26 0.00 -2.78
CA ILE A 18 3.62 -1.32 -3.28
C ILE A 18 3.54 -2.30 -2.11
N LYS A 19 2.86 -3.43 -2.34
CA LYS A 19 2.80 -4.57 -1.43
C LYS A 19 3.50 -5.77 -2.06
N PHE A 20 4.46 -6.35 -1.36
CA PHE A 20 4.99 -7.67 -1.66
C PHE A 20 4.39 -8.70 -0.71
N SER A 21 3.67 -9.66 -1.29
CA SER A 21 2.99 -10.73 -0.54
C SER A 21 3.98 -11.83 -0.17
N SER A 22 4.14 -12.11 1.12
CA SER A 22 4.99 -13.20 1.61
C SER A 22 4.45 -14.59 1.26
N GLN A 23 3.12 -14.71 1.08
CA GLN A 23 2.48 -16.00 0.88
C GLN A 23 2.69 -16.56 -0.54
N ASN A 24 2.70 -15.68 -1.54
CA ASN A 24 2.72 -16.08 -2.97
C ASN A 24 3.73 -15.29 -3.81
N HIS A 25 4.57 -14.46 -3.16
CA HIS A 25 5.61 -13.64 -3.77
C HIS A 25 5.12 -12.71 -4.89
N GLN A 26 3.84 -12.34 -4.86
CA GLN A 26 3.25 -11.41 -5.82
C GLN A 26 3.49 -9.97 -5.37
N ILE A 27 3.79 -9.11 -6.35
CA ILE A 27 3.86 -7.67 -6.17
C ILE A 27 2.51 -7.07 -6.58
N GLN A 28 1.96 -6.23 -5.72
CA GLN A 28 0.74 -5.46 -5.98
C GLN A 28 1.06 -3.99 -5.84
N LYS A 29 0.68 -3.21 -6.83
CA LYS A 29 0.78 -1.75 -6.80
C LYS A 29 -0.61 -1.17 -6.66
N PHE A 30 -0.76 -0.28 -5.69
CA PHE A 30 -1.93 0.54 -5.47
C PHE A 30 -1.60 1.98 -5.88
N ASP A 31 -2.44 2.59 -6.70
CA ASP A 31 -2.35 3.98 -7.13
C ASP A 31 -3.75 4.62 -7.19
N GLN A 32 -3.84 5.86 -7.69
CA GLN A 32 -5.11 6.57 -7.79
C GLN A 32 -6.17 5.84 -8.62
N GLU A 33 -5.76 5.10 -9.66
CA GLU A 33 -6.69 4.34 -10.50
C GLU A 33 -7.33 3.18 -9.71
N GLN A 34 -6.64 2.71 -8.66
CA GLN A 34 -7.13 1.68 -7.75
C GLN A 34 -7.77 2.25 -6.48
N GLY A 35 -8.05 3.56 -6.44
CA GLY A 35 -8.80 4.20 -5.37
C GLY A 35 -7.97 4.73 -4.22
N LEU A 36 -6.64 4.83 -4.35
CA LEU A 36 -5.84 5.60 -3.39
C LEU A 36 -6.12 7.09 -3.54
N ALA A 37 -6.31 7.77 -2.40
CA ALA A 37 -6.48 9.21 -2.40
C ALA A 37 -5.23 9.98 -2.89
N ASN A 38 -4.06 9.32 -2.90
CA ASN A 38 -2.79 9.93 -3.32
C ASN A 38 -1.88 8.91 -4.02
N SER A 39 -1.19 9.34 -5.07
CA SER A 39 -0.25 8.54 -5.87
C SER A 39 1.20 8.68 -5.42
N GLU A 40 1.49 9.59 -4.50
CA GLU A 40 2.86 9.91 -4.09
C GLU A 40 3.07 9.67 -2.60
N PHE A 41 3.99 8.77 -2.29
CA PHE A 41 4.46 8.50 -0.95
C PHE A 41 5.96 8.76 -0.89
N ASN A 42 6.42 9.36 0.20
CA ASN A 42 7.84 9.53 0.42
C ASN A 42 8.40 8.19 0.94
N SER A 43 9.43 7.69 0.27
CA SER A 43 9.98 6.33 0.42
C SER A 43 10.40 5.98 1.86
N ASP A 44 10.73 6.99 2.67
CA ASP A 44 11.32 6.83 4.00
C ASP A 44 10.47 7.37 5.16
N THR A 45 9.28 7.92 4.89
CA THR A 45 8.39 8.39 5.96
C THR A 45 7.29 7.37 6.18
N SER A 46 7.58 6.34 6.98
CA SER A 46 6.60 5.29 7.27
C SER A 46 6.72 4.76 8.69
N LEU A 47 5.59 4.39 9.30
CA LEU A 47 5.51 3.82 10.64
C LEU A 47 4.35 2.82 10.72
N THR A 48 4.56 1.69 11.39
CA THR A 48 3.47 0.80 11.82
C THR A 48 3.07 1.14 13.25
N LEU A 49 1.79 1.43 13.47
CA LEU A 49 1.21 1.70 14.78
C LEU A 49 1.03 0.41 15.59
N LEU A 50 0.87 0.55 16.91
CA LEU A 50 0.65 -0.57 17.83
C LEU A 50 -0.59 -1.42 17.48
N ASP A 51 -1.60 -0.82 16.87
CA ASP A 51 -2.81 -1.51 16.43
C ASP A 51 -2.69 -2.14 15.03
N GLY A 52 -1.49 -2.13 14.44
CA GLY A 52 -1.19 -2.72 13.14
C GLY A 52 -1.56 -1.85 11.94
N ARG A 53 -2.15 -0.67 12.14
CA ARG A 53 -2.32 0.30 11.05
C ARG A 53 -0.97 0.84 10.59
N MET A 54 -0.87 1.18 9.32
CA MET A 54 0.32 1.78 8.74
C MET A 54 0.09 3.25 8.44
N VAL A 55 1.15 4.03 8.66
CA VAL A 55 1.21 5.47 8.39
C VAL A 55 2.31 5.70 7.37
N TYR A 56 1.99 6.43 6.31
CA TYR A 56 2.97 6.89 5.33
C TYR A 56 2.84 8.39 5.12
N GLY A 57 3.97 9.07 5.03
CA GLY A 57 4.03 10.47 4.63
C GLY A 57 3.91 10.62 3.12
N SER A 58 3.29 11.72 2.73
CA SER A 58 3.08 12.15 1.36
C SER A 58 3.20 13.67 1.28
N PRO A 59 3.35 14.25 0.08
CA PRO A 59 3.33 15.71 -0.10
C PRO A 59 2.05 16.38 0.44
N LYS A 60 0.94 15.64 0.55
CA LYS A 60 -0.36 16.14 1.05
C LYS A 60 -0.59 15.85 2.54
N GLY A 61 0.44 15.43 3.28
CA GLY A 61 0.36 15.09 4.69
C GLY A 61 0.49 13.57 4.93
N LEU A 62 -0.19 13.07 5.96
CA LEU A 62 -0.11 11.67 6.38
C LEU A 62 -1.29 10.85 5.86
N ILE A 63 -0.99 9.63 5.43
CA ILE A 63 -1.98 8.64 5.01
C ILE A 63 -1.95 7.48 6.00
N PHE A 64 -3.13 7.11 6.49
CA PHE A 64 -3.32 6.00 7.41
C PHE A 64 -4.17 4.93 6.73
N PHE A 65 -3.76 3.68 6.81
CA PHE A 65 -4.58 2.57 6.33
C PHE A 65 -4.35 1.30 7.16
N ASP A 66 -5.36 0.43 7.12
CA ASP A 66 -5.28 -0.92 7.67
C ASP A 66 -4.83 -1.88 6.55
N PRO A 67 -3.59 -2.42 6.61
CA PRO A 67 -3.05 -3.28 5.55
C PRO A 67 -3.82 -4.59 5.40
N LEU A 68 -4.62 -4.99 6.40
CA LEU A 68 -5.43 -6.21 6.37
C LEU A 68 -6.81 -5.99 5.73
N LYS A 69 -7.24 -4.74 5.58
CA LYS A 69 -8.55 -4.37 5.00
C LYS A 69 -8.49 -3.77 3.61
N ILE A 70 -7.31 -3.45 3.10
CA ILE A 70 -7.16 -3.03 1.70
C ILE A 70 -7.68 -4.15 0.79
N LYS A 71 -8.78 -3.85 0.10
CA LYS A 71 -9.38 -4.74 -0.89
C LYS A 71 -8.65 -4.58 -2.21
N ILE A 72 -8.35 -5.71 -2.83
CA ILE A 72 -7.82 -5.79 -4.18
C ILE A 72 -8.95 -5.38 -5.13
N MET A 73 -8.77 -4.28 -5.86
CA MET A 73 -9.48 -4.13 -7.13
C MET A 73 -8.68 -4.90 -8.17
N ARG A 74 -9.18 -6.06 -8.59
CA ARG A 74 -8.64 -6.72 -9.78
C ARG A 74 -8.91 -5.77 -10.95
N PRO A 75 -7.95 -5.55 -11.87
CA PRO A 75 -8.29 -4.89 -13.12
C PRO A 75 -9.47 -5.65 -13.73
N LEU A 76 -10.53 -4.93 -14.12
CA LEU A 76 -11.60 -5.50 -14.92
C LEU A 76 -10.90 -6.13 -16.12
N SER A 77 -10.90 -7.47 -16.17
CA SER A 77 -10.49 -8.18 -17.37
C SER A 77 -11.37 -7.65 -18.48
N SER A 78 -10.80 -6.94 -19.45
CA SER A 78 -11.49 -6.60 -20.69
C SER A 78 -12.14 -7.88 -21.20
N PRO A 79 -13.46 -7.92 -21.46
CA PRO A 79 -14.05 -9.05 -22.15
C PRO A 79 -13.29 -9.22 -23.46
N ARG A 80 -12.83 -10.45 -23.74
CA ARG A 80 -12.31 -10.79 -25.06
C ARG A 80 -13.37 -10.60 -26.13
#